data_AF-B2JY04-F1
#
_entry.id   AF-B2JY04-F1
#
_cell.length_a   1.000
_cell.length_b   1.000
_cell.length_c   1.000
_cell.angle_alpha   90.00
_cell.angle_beta   90.00
_cell.angle_gamma   90.00
#
_symmetry.space_group_name_H-M   'P 1'
#
loop_
_entity.id
_entity.type
_entity.pdbx_description
1 polymer ?
#
loop_
_entity_poly.entity_id
_entity_poly.type
_entity_poly.pdbx_seq_one_letter_code
_entity_poly.pdbx_strand_id
1 'polypeptide(L)'
;MTDTRTFATSMSSKRRGAGASRPRKHLTKTMLLPMDEACAREQSLSFHLALVACRNGHGNTHLFNELIRTAYVAWFLQQDGYGSEPAVTFKTAEHAVEAALELAHHSGEWVLAEDTICVFERLLALHDRQLATAPMHKVIDAQRRLRQFLAGTANSPVPDTDRADVS
;
A
#
# COMPACT_ATOMS: atom_id res chain seq x y z
N MET A 1 26.92 62.36 -33.93
CA MET A 1 26.98 63.42 -32.89
C MET A 1 25.59 64.01 -32.87
N THR A 2 24.77 63.83 -31.85
CA THR A 2 24.87 64.27 -30.44
C THR A 2 23.68 63.62 -29.68
N ASP A 3 23.88 63.08 -28.48
CA ASP A 3 23.35 63.60 -27.19
C ASP A 3 21.81 63.69 -27.06
N THR A 4 21.10 63.46 -25.95
CA THR A 4 21.24 62.79 -24.63
C THR A 4 19.91 63.10 -23.86
N ARG A 5 19.61 62.33 -22.78
CA ARG A 5 18.53 62.48 -21.74
C ARG A 5 17.09 62.06 -22.11
N THR A 6 16.52 60.98 -21.55
CA THR A 6 16.00 60.72 -20.17
C THR A 6 14.67 61.41 -19.88
N PHE A 7 13.60 60.64 -19.62
CA PHE A 7 12.83 60.57 -18.36
C PHE A 7 11.69 59.53 -18.41
N ALA A 8 11.65 58.65 -17.40
CA ALA A 8 10.55 58.00 -16.64
C ALA A 8 9.20 57.68 -17.34
N THR A 9 8.42 56.61 -17.02
CA THR A 9 8.12 56.00 -15.72
C THR A 9 7.28 54.72 -15.93
N SER A 10 7.33 53.82 -14.93
CA SER A 10 6.24 52.94 -14.46
C SER A 10 5.94 51.66 -15.27
N MET A 11 6.08 50.51 -14.62
CA MET A 11 4.92 49.67 -14.31
C MET A 11 5.21 48.70 -13.15
N SER A 12 4.60 49.03 -12.02
CA SER A 12 3.92 48.19 -11.04
C SER A 12 4.42 46.75 -10.80
N SER A 13 5.03 46.58 -9.63
CA SER A 13 5.21 45.29 -8.95
C SER A 13 3.86 44.67 -8.59
N LYS A 14 3.55 43.49 -9.14
CA LYS A 14 2.44 42.66 -8.64
C LYS A 14 2.98 41.48 -7.86
N ARG A 15 2.79 41.60 -6.55
CA ARG A 15 3.18 40.70 -5.47
C ARG A 15 2.69 39.27 -5.70
N ARG A 16 3.57 38.33 -5.39
CA ARG A 16 3.31 36.89 -5.22
C ARG A 16 2.18 36.69 -4.20
N GLY A 17 1.06 36.13 -4.65
CA GLY A 17 -0.02 35.68 -3.79
C GLY A 17 0.35 34.36 -3.13
N ALA A 18 0.33 34.35 -1.79
CA ALA A 18 0.58 33.21 -0.94
C ALA A 18 -0.25 31.99 -1.35
N GLY A 19 0.41 30.82 -1.38
CA GLY A 19 -0.27 29.54 -1.57
C GLY A 19 -1.36 29.38 -0.50
N ALA A 20 -2.60 29.24 -0.95
CA ALA A 20 -3.72 28.92 -0.09
C ALA A 20 -3.40 27.60 0.62
N SER A 21 -3.12 27.65 1.92
CA SER A 21 -3.03 26.46 2.75
C SER A 21 -4.38 25.76 2.68
N ARG A 22 -4.42 24.59 2.04
CA ARG A 22 -5.59 23.71 2.03
C ARG A 22 -6.10 23.59 3.48
N PRO A 23 -7.41 23.77 3.74
CA PRO A 23 -7.94 23.61 5.08
C PRO A 23 -7.65 22.18 5.53
N ARG A 24 -6.95 22.03 6.68
CA ARG A 24 -6.70 20.72 7.27
C ARG A 24 -8.07 20.13 7.63
N LYS A 25 -8.47 19.05 6.96
CA LYS A 25 -9.65 18.28 7.35
C LYS A 25 -9.46 17.86 8.81
N HIS A 26 -10.30 18.36 9.70
CA HIS A 26 -10.33 17.89 11.08
C HIS A 26 -10.73 16.41 11.07
N LEU A 27 -9.88 15.57 11.66
CA LEU A 27 -10.16 14.15 11.84
C LEU A 27 -11.28 14.00 12.87
N THR A 28 -12.28 13.17 12.57
CA THR A 28 -13.30 12.80 13.55
C THR A 28 -12.69 11.88 14.61
N LYS A 29 -13.31 11.81 15.79
CA LYS A 29 -12.85 10.89 16.85
C LYS A 29 -12.77 9.44 16.36
N THR A 30 -13.70 9.02 15.51
CA THR A 30 -13.71 7.70 14.88
C THR A 30 -12.50 7.44 13.96
N MET A 31 -11.93 8.47 13.34
CA MET A 31 -10.71 8.34 12.50
C MET A 31 -9.43 8.16 13.33
N LEU A 32 -9.47 8.48 14.62
CA LEU A 32 -8.34 8.35 15.54
C LEU A 32 -8.36 7.02 16.30
N LEU A 33 -9.46 6.28 16.24
CA LEU A 33 -9.60 4.98 16.86
C LEU A 33 -9.29 3.86 15.86
N PRO A 34 -8.91 2.67 16.33
CA PRO A 34 -8.84 1.48 15.50
C PRO A 34 -10.19 1.11 14.88
N MET A 35 -10.15 0.18 13.94
CA MET A 35 -11.36 -0.38 13.36
C MET A 35 -12.23 -1.02 14.43
N ASP A 36 -13.55 -0.94 14.27
CA ASP A 36 -14.47 -1.69 15.13
C ASP A 36 -14.18 -3.19 15.05
N GLU A 37 -14.24 -3.87 16.19
CA GLU A 37 -13.83 -5.27 16.31
C GLU A 37 -14.64 -6.19 15.41
N ALA A 38 -15.94 -5.93 15.22
CA ALA A 38 -16.77 -6.75 14.33
C ALA A 38 -16.33 -6.61 12.88
N CYS A 39 -16.03 -5.39 12.44
CA CYS A 39 -15.55 -5.11 11.08
C CYS A 39 -14.13 -5.68 10.84
N ALA A 40 -13.26 -5.63 11.86
CA ALA A 40 -11.93 -6.22 11.78
C ALA A 40 -12.00 -7.76 11.65
N ARG A 41 -12.87 -8.41 12.44
CA ARG A 41 -13.09 -9.86 12.36
C ARG A 41 -13.68 -10.30 11.01
N GLU A 42 -14.59 -9.52 10.45
CA GLU A 42 -15.18 -9.80 9.13
C GLU A 42 -14.11 -9.76 8.03
N GLN A 43 -13.26 -8.73 8.02
CA GLN A 43 -12.15 -8.65 7.06
C GLN A 43 -11.13 -9.78 7.25
N SER A 44 -10.75 -10.05 8.50
CA SER A 44 -9.86 -11.16 8.85
C SER A 44 -10.41 -12.47 8.29
N LEU A 45 -11.68 -12.77 8.55
CA LEU A 45 -12.33 -13.99 8.05
C LEU A 45 -12.30 -14.06 6.50
N SER A 46 -12.59 -12.96 5.81
CA SER A 46 -12.53 -12.92 4.33
C SER A 46 -11.15 -13.31 3.82
N PHE A 47 -10.10 -12.69 4.34
CA PHE A 47 -8.73 -12.92 3.86
C PHE A 47 -8.21 -14.31 4.19
N HIS A 48 -8.53 -14.84 5.38
CA HIS A 48 -8.14 -16.20 5.75
C HIS A 48 -8.89 -17.25 4.92
N LEU A 49 -10.18 -17.02 4.59
CA LEU A 49 -10.91 -17.89 3.67
C LEU A 49 -10.36 -17.84 2.25
N ALA A 50 -9.93 -16.66 1.77
CA ALA A 50 -9.26 -16.54 0.47
C ALA A 50 -7.97 -17.37 0.44
N LEU A 51 -7.16 -17.31 1.50
CA LEU A 51 -5.94 -18.11 1.60
C LEU A 51 -6.23 -19.61 1.63
N VAL A 52 -7.22 -20.05 2.41
CA VAL A 52 -7.63 -21.46 2.48
C VAL A 52 -8.14 -21.96 1.12
N ALA A 53 -8.88 -21.14 0.38
CA ALA A 53 -9.32 -21.49 -0.97
C ALA A 53 -8.13 -21.65 -1.93
N CYS A 54 -7.17 -20.72 -1.90
CA CYS A 54 -5.96 -20.82 -2.72
C CYS A 54 -5.10 -22.05 -2.37
N ARG A 55 -4.96 -22.38 -1.08
CA ARG A 55 -4.23 -23.56 -0.60
C ARG A 55 -4.83 -24.86 -1.14
N ASN A 56 -6.15 -24.94 -1.22
CA ASN A 56 -6.86 -26.15 -1.65
C ASN A 56 -7.06 -26.23 -3.18
N GLY A 57 -6.34 -25.41 -3.96
CA GLY A 57 -6.45 -25.39 -5.42
C GLY A 57 -7.75 -24.77 -5.95
N HIS A 58 -8.51 -24.08 -5.09
CA HIS A 58 -9.70 -23.32 -5.47
C HIS A 58 -9.39 -21.82 -5.62
N GLY A 59 -8.14 -21.51 -5.93
CA GLY A 59 -7.69 -20.17 -6.24
C GLY A 59 -8.35 -19.60 -7.50
N ASN A 60 -8.32 -18.28 -7.63
CA ASN A 60 -8.68 -17.58 -8.86
C ASN A 60 -8.09 -16.16 -8.84
N THR A 61 -8.18 -15.45 -9.96
CA THR A 61 -7.69 -14.07 -10.09
C THR A 61 -8.15 -13.16 -8.96
N HIS A 62 -9.41 -13.28 -8.53
CA HIS A 62 -9.97 -12.41 -7.49
C HIS A 62 -9.31 -12.65 -6.14
N LEU A 63 -9.20 -13.91 -5.72
CA LEU A 63 -8.59 -14.28 -4.43
C LEU A 63 -7.10 -13.93 -4.37
N PHE A 64 -6.36 -14.16 -5.45
CA PHE A 64 -4.94 -13.76 -5.54
C PHE A 64 -4.77 -12.25 -5.47
N ASN A 65 -5.64 -11.50 -6.16
CA ASN A 65 -5.66 -10.04 -6.07
C ASN A 65 -6.02 -9.56 -4.66
N GLU A 66 -6.94 -10.22 -3.97
CA GLU A 66 -7.31 -9.88 -2.59
C GLU A 66 -6.11 -10.07 -1.65
N LEU A 67 -5.45 -11.23 -1.70
CA LEU A 67 -4.28 -11.54 -0.88
C LEU A 67 -3.13 -10.54 -1.09
N ILE A 68 -2.76 -10.26 -2.35
CA ILE A 68 -1.64 -9.34 -2.62
C ILE A 68 -1.97 -7.90 -2.25
N ARG A 69 -3.23 -7.46 -2.44
CA ARG A 69 -3.67 -6.13 -2.01
C ARG A 69 -3.61 -5.98 -0.49
N THR A 70 -4.01 -7.02 0.25
CA THR A 70 -3.88 -7.06 1.70
C THR A 70 -2.43 -6.97 2.15
N ALA A 71 -1.52 -7.72 1.49
CA ALA A 71 -0.08 -7.62 1.74
C ALA A 71 0.45 -6.18 1.52
N TYR A 72 0.02 -5.49 0.45
CA TYR A 72 0.42 -4.10 0.23
C TYR A 72 -0.15 -3.11 1.24
N VAL A 73 -1.41 -3.27 1.66
CA VAL A 73 -1.97 -2.45 2.75
C VAL A 73 -1.17 -2.66 4.02
N ALA A 74 -0.82 -3.92 4.33
CA ALA A 74 -0.03 -4.25 5.49
C ALA A 74 1.39 -3.66 5.42
N TRP A 75 2.00 -3.65 4.23
CA TRP A 75 3.28 -2.97 4.00
C TRP A 75 3.17 -1.47 4.30
N PHE A 76 2.16 -0.78 3.76
CA PHE A 76 2.03 0.66 3.97
C PHE A 76 1.74 1.02 5.42
N LEU A 77 0.95 0.22 6.14
CA LEU A 77 0.72 0.38 7.57
C LEU A 77 2.00 0.13 8.38
N GLN A 78 2.81 -0.84 7.98
CA GLN A 78 4.12 -1.07 8.60
C GLN A 78 5.06 0.12 8.42
N GLN A 79 5.08 0.76 7.24
CA GLN A 79 5.83 1.99 7.02
C GLN A 79 5.35 3.16 7.91
N ASP A 80 4.11 3.11 8.37
CA ASP A 80 3.53 4.04 9.33
C ASP A 80 3.76 3.62 10.81
N GLY A 81 4.53 2.56 11.06
CA GLY A 81 4.91 2.08 12.39
C GLY A 81 4.06 0.95 12.96
N TYR A 82 3.12 0.39 12.19
CA TYR A 82 2.21 -0.67 12.65
C TYR A 82 2.70 -2.04 12.19
N GLY A 83 3.88 -2.48 12.63
CA GLY A 83 4.44 -3.76 12.23
C GLY A 83 5.95 -3.73 12.11
N SER A 84 6.53 -4.91 11.92
CA SER A 84 7.98 -5.07 11.83
C SER A 84 8.37 -6.33 11.06
N GLU A 85 7.55 -6.76 10.10
CA GLU A 85 7.87 -7.90 9.27
C GLU A 85 9.01 -7.57 8.29
N PRO A 86 9.97 -8.47 8.07
CA PRO A 86 11.04 -8.24 7.11
C PRO A 86 10.50 -7.93 5.71
N ALA A 87 11.09 -6.98 4.99
CA ALA A 87 10.68 -6.64 3.61
C ALA A 87 10.69 -7.85 2.67
N VAL A 88 11.63 -8.79 2.88
CA VAL A 88 11.68 -10.07 2.15
C VAL A 88 10.38 -10.87 2.27
N THR A 89 9.66 -10.80 3.39
CA THR A 89 8.37 -11.48 3.57
C THR A 89 7.33 -10.98 2.57
N PHE A 90 7.26 -9.66 2.38
CA PHE A 90 6.36 -9.05 1.40
C PHE A 90 6.81 -9.34 -0.04
N LYS A 91 8.13 -9.30 -0.29
CA LYS A 91 8.70 -9.59 -1.61
C LYS A 91 8.47 -11.05 -2.03
N THR A 92 8.61 -12.00 -1.10
CA THR A 92 8.27 -13.40 -1.35
C THR A 92 6.79 -13.56 -1.70
N ALA A 93 5.89 -12.82 -1.05
CA ALA A 93 4.47 -12.84 -1.41
C ALA A 93 4.20 -12.27 -2.81
N GLU A 94 4.91 -11.22 -3.23
CA GLU A 94 4.84 -10.70 -4.61
C GLU A 94 5.25 -11.76 -5.63
N HIS A 95 6.43 -12.35 -5.46
CA HIS A 95 6.94 -13.38 -6.37
C HIS A 95 6.03 -14.62 -6.39
N ALA A 96 5.45 -15.00 -5.26
CA ALA A 96 4.52 -16.12 -5.18
C ALA A 96 3.27 -15.91 -6.03
N VAL A 97 2.71 -14.69 -6.00
CA VAL A 97 1.53 -14.33 -6.78
C VAL A 97 1.88 -14.22 -8.27
N GLU A 98 3.03 -13.64 -8.60
CA GLU A 98 3.53 -13.58 -9.99
C GLU A 98 3.71 -14.99 -10.59
N ALA A 99 4.43 -15.87 -9.89
CA ALA A 99 4.66 -17.24 -10.32
C ALA A 99 3.35 -18.04 -10.48
N ALA A 100 2.37 -17.82 -9.60
CA ALA A 100 1.07 -18.47 -9.72
C ALA A 100 0.21 -17.90 -10.85
N LEU A 101 0.31 -16.61 -11.15
CA LEU A 101 -0.35 -16.00 -12.32
C LEU A 101 0.26 -16.53 -13.62
N GLU A 102 1.57 -16.68 -13.67
CA GLU A 102 2.26 -17.37 -14.76
C GLU A 102 1.74 -18.80 -14.90
N LEU A 103 1.80 -19.63 -13.84
CA LEU A 103 1.27 -20.99 -13.87
C LEU A 103 -0.18 -21.05 -14.37
N ALA A 104 -1.06 -20.17 -13.86
CA ALA A 104 -2.45 -20.09 -14.29
C ALA A 104 -2.59 -19.74 -15.77
N HIS A 105 -1.74 -18.87 -16.30
CA HIS A 105 -1.73 -18.53 -17.73
C HIS A 105 -1.33 -19.74 -18.60
N HIS A 106 -0.42 -20.59 -18.11
CA HIS A 106 0.18 -21.67 -18.89
C HIS A 106 -0.61 -22.98 -18.80
N SER A 107 -1.12 -23.28 -17.61
CA SER A 107 -1.76 -24.57 -17.25
C SER A 107 -3.24 -24.46 -16.91
N GLY A 108 -3.74 -23.24 -16.64
CA GLY A 108 -5.08 -23.01 -16.09
C GLY A 108 -5.20 -23.29 -14.59
N GLU A 109 -4.11 -23.68 -13.92
CA GLU A 109 -4.09 -24.01 -12.50
C GLU A 109 -3.87 -22.78 -11.62
N TRP A 110 -4.68 -22.63 -10.58
CA TRP A 110 -4.65 -21.50 -9.64
C TRP A 110 -4.22 -21.97 -8.26
N VAL A 111 -2.92 -22.14 -8.08
CA VAL A 111 -2.32 -22.72 -6.87
C VAL A 111 -1.18 -21.84 -6.38
N LEU A 112 -1.12 -21.61 -5.06
CA LEU A 112 0.06 -21.03 -4.41
C LEU A 112 1.02 -22.16 -4.04
N ALA A 113 2.33 -21.94 -4.20
CA ALA A 113 3.32 -22.91 -3.74
C ALA A 113 3.22 -23.09 -2.21
N GLU A 114 3.33 -24.33 -1.72
CA GLU A 114 3.05 -24.65 -0.30
C GLU A 114 3.94 -23.85 0.66
N ASP A 115 5.19 -23.60 0.30
CA ASP A 115 6.14 -22.78 1.07
C ASP A 115 5.74 -21.29 1.15
N THR A 116 4.94 -20.81 0.20
CA THR A 116 4.42 -19.44 0.17
C THR A 116 3.13 -19.27 0.98
N ILE A 117 2.44 -20.36 1.33
CA ILE A 117 1.25 -20.30 2.20
C ILE A 117 1.63 -19.74 3.57
N CYS A 118 2.71 -20.22 4.18
CA CYS A 118 3.18 -19.71 5.47
C CYS A 118 3.57 -18.23 5.44
N VAL A 119 4.01 -17.73 4.28
CA VAL A 119 4.30 -16.30 4.09
C VAL A 119 3.00 -15.49 4.14
N PHE A 120 1.95 -15.93 3.45
CA PHE A 120 0.65 -15.27 3.51
C PHE A 120 0.01 -15.38 4.90
N GLU A 121 0.08 -16.52 5.58
CA GLU A 121 -0.40 -16.67 6.97
C GLU A 121 0.23 -15.61 7.89
N ARG A 122 1.55 -15.41 7.76
CA ARG A 122 2.29 -14.40 8.53
C ARG A 122 1.85 -12.97 8.21
N LEU A 123 1.66 -12.65 6.92
CA LEU A 123 1.22 -11.33 6.49
C LEU A 123 -0.24 -11.04 6.89
N LEU A 124 -1.13 -12.04 6.83
CA LEU A 124 -2.50 -11.91 7.31
C LEU A 124 -2.55 -11.71 8.82
N ALA A 125 -1.77 -12.47 9.59
CA ALA A 125 -1.65 -12.28 11.03
C ALA A 125 -1.04 -10.91 11.41
N LEU A 126 -0.12 -10.37 10.60
CA LEU A 126 0.30 -8.98 10.73
C LEU A 126 -0.89 -8.04 10.49
N HIS A 127 -1.64 -8.22 9.41
CA HIS A 127 -2.72 -7.32 9.05
C HIS A 127 -3.86 -7.33 10.09
N ASP A 128 -4.20 -8.49 10.65
CA ASP A 128 -5.18 -8.61 11.74
C ASP A 128 -4.77 -7.76 12.95
N ARG A 129 -3.49 -7.83 13.36
CA ARG A 129 -2.93 -6.99 14.43
C ARG A 129 -2.97 -5.51 14.07
N GLN A 130 -2.71 -5.16 12.82
CA GLN A 130 -2.79 -3.78 12.35
C GLN A 130 -4.21 -3.24 12.42
N LEU A 131 -5.22 -3.99 11.99
CA LEU A 131 -6.62 -3.53 12.07
C LEU A 131 -7.08 -3.30 13.52
N ALA A 132 -6.56 -4.11 14.46
CA ALA A 132 -6.86 -3.97 15.89
C ALA A 132 -6.17 -2.78 16.58
N THR A 133 -5.12 -2.21 15.97
CA THR A 133 -4.25 -1.22 16.65
C THR A 133 -4.07 0.09 15.89
N ALA A 134 -4.07 0.06 14.56
CA ALA A 134 -3.86 1.24 13.73
C ALA A 134 -5.11 2.12 13.70
N PRO A 135 -4.97 3.45 13.93
CA PRO A 135 -6.06 4.38 13.74
C PRO A 135 -6.65 4.31 12.33
N MET A 136 -7.97 4.44 12.20
CA MET A 136 -8.68 4.34 10.94
C MET A 136 -8.16 5.28 9.84
N HIS A 137 -7.67 6.48 10.18
CA HIS A 137 -7.06 7.37 9.18
C HIS A 137 -5.81 6.77 8.53
N LYS A 138 -5.01 5.99 9.27
CA LYS A 138 -3.85 5.28 8.72
C LYS A 138 -4.25 4.15 7.79
N VAL A 139 -5.30 3.40 8.13
CA VAL A 139 -5.87 2.37 7.24
C VAL A 139 -6.38 2.99 5.94
N ILE A 140 -7.12 4.09 6.02
CA ILE A 140 -7.62 4.83 4.85
C ILE A 140 -6.47 5.37 3.98
N ASP A 141 -5.41 5.89 4.60
CA ASP A 141 -4.25 6.40 3.89
C ASP A 141 -3.45 5.26 3.23
N ALA A 142 -3.27 4.11 3.88
CA ALA A 142 -2.66 2.91 3.30
C ALA A 142 -3.46 2.41 2.07
N GLN A 143 -4.78 2.32 2.16
CA GLN A 143 -5.64 1.98 1.02
C GLN A 143 -5.55 3.01 -0.11
N ARG A 144 -5.37 4.31 0.22
CA ARG A 144 -5.15 5.35 -0.79
C ARG A 144 -3.82 5.18 -1.51
N ARG A 145 -2.74 4.88 -0.78
CA ARG A 145 -1.42 4.59 -1.33
C ARG A 145 -1.47 3.39 -2.27
N LEU A 146 -2.19 2.32 -1.88
CA LEU A 146 -2.44 1.17 -2.75
C LEU A 146 -3.15 1.57 -4.04
N ARG A 147 -4.25 2.34 -3.96
CA ARG A 147 -4.96 2.80 -5.19
C ARG A 147 -4.08 3.64 -6.11
N GLN A 148 -3.21 4.49 -5.55
CA GLN A 148 -2.28 5.29 -6.32
C GLN A 148 -1.21 4.43 -7.01
N PHE A 149 -0.68 3.44 -6.29
CA PHE A 149 0.24 2.47 -6.86
C PHE A 149 -0.39 1.69 -8.02
N LEU A 150 -1.59 1.12 -7.82
CA LEU A 150 -2.28 0.35 -8.85
C LEU A 150 -2.71 1.19 -10.07
N ALA A 151 -2.85 2.50 -9.93
CA ALA A 151 -3.18 3.41 -11.03
C ALA A 151 -1.95 3.96 -11.77
N GLY A 152 -0.75 3.79 -11.21
CA GLY A 152 0.50 4.29 -11.77
C GLY A 152 1.29 3.22 -12.50
N THR A 153 2.43 3.63 -13.05
CA THR A 153 3.46 2.74 -13.62
C THR A 153 4.68 2.63 -12.71
N ALA A 154 4.49 2.85 -11.40
CA ALA A 154 5.57 2.82 -10.43
C ALA A 154 6.03 1.36 -10.20
N ASN A 155 7.31 1.19 -9.88
CA ASN A 155 7.83 -0.09 -9.41
C ASN A 155 7.14 -0.49 -8.10
N SER A 156 7.31 -1.76 -7.70
CA SER A 156 6.78 -2.24 -6.42
C SER A 156 7.18 -1.29 -5.26
N PRO A 157 6.24 -0.96 -4.36
CA PRO A 157 6.54 -0.18 -3.16
C PRO A 157 7.37 -0.96 -2.13
N VAL A 158 7.50 -2.28 -2.28
CA VAL A 158 8.35 -3.14 -1.45
C VAL A 158 9.75 -3.15 -2.08
N PRO A 159 10.79 -2.76 -1.33
CA PRO A 159 12.15 -2.73 -1.88
C PRO A 159 12.61 -4.16 -2.22
N ASP A 160 13.33 -4.28 -3.33
CA ASP A 160 14.04 -5.52 -3.64
C ASP A 160 15.09 -5.76 -2.56
N THR A 161 15.18 -7.00 -2.10
CA THR A 161 16.18 -7.40 -1.11
C THR A 161 17.49 -7.74 -1.80
N ASP A 162 18.14 -6.77 -2.44
CA ASP A 162 19.52 -6.92 -2.89
C ASP A 162 20.48 -6.32 -1.85
N ARG A 163 21.31 -7.22 -1.31
CA ARG A 163 22.46 -7.06 -0.40
C ARG A 163 22.25 -6.29 0.90
N ALA A 164 22.53 -6.99 2.00
CA ALA A 164 22.98 -6.40 3.25
C ALA A 164 23.95 -5.24 2.97
N ASP A 165 23.59 -4.04 3.40
CA ASP A 165 24.53 -2.97 3.67
C ASP A 165 25.52 -3.50 4.71
N VAL A 166 26.61 -4.10 4.21
CA VAL A 166 27.86 -4.19 4.94
C VAL A 166 28.57 -2.88 4.61
N SER A 167 28.52 -1.95 5.55
CA SER A 167 29.46 -0.84 5.69
C SER A 167 29.73 -0.60 7.16
#